data_AF-A0A948KUG8-F1
#
_entry.id   AF-A0A948KUG8-F1
#
_cell.length_a   1.000
_cell.length_b   1.000
_cell.length_c   1.000
_cell.angle_alpha   90.00
_cell.angle_beta   90.00
_cell.angle_gamma   90.00
#
_symmetry.space_group_name_H-M   'P 1'
#
loop_
_entity.id
_entity.type
_entity.pdbx_description
1 polymer ?
#
loop_
_entity_poly.entity_id
_entity_poly.type
_entity_poly.pdbx_seq_one_letter_code
_entity_poly.pdbx_strand_id
1 'polypeptide(L)'
;MSEPSRRIALHQIAHGRSGDKGNRLNVNVIAYEPRHWPVLLAEVTTERVAALFAHRGVTRVTRYELPRLGALNFVIEDALEGGVNSSLGVDTHGKCLSYLVLGLEILVPNEPGETPLASPVLQTAR
;
A
#
# COMPACT_ATOMS: atom_id res chain seq x y z
N MET A 1 -10.18 26.74 -4.36
CA MET A 1 -9.85 26.51 -2.94
C MET A 1 -9.63 25.02 -2.79
N SER A 2 -8.47 24.56 -2.28
CA SER A 2 -8.22 23.12 -2.11
C SER A 2 -9.11 22.61 -0.99
N GLU A 3 -9.85 21.53 -1.23
CA GLU A 3 -10.62 20.85 -0.19
C GLU A 3 -9.69 20.47 0.98
N PRO A 4 -10.12 20.63 2.24
CA PRO A 4 -9.30 20.26 3.39
C PRO A 4 -9.04 18.75 3.36
N SER A 5 -7.79 18.35 3.59
CA SER A 5 -7.37 16.94 3.58
C SER A 5 -6.56 16.61 4.83
N ARG A 6 -6.59 15.35 5.22
CA ARG A 6 -5.80 14.77 6.32
C ARG A 6 -4.81 13.75 5.79
N ARG A 7 -3.71 13.59 6.53
CA ARG A 7 -2.70 12.57 6.26
C ARG A 7 -2.91 11.38 7.18
N ILE A 8 -3.08 10.20 6.60
CA ILE A 8 -3.32 8.95 7.31
C ILE A 8 -2.57 7.81 6.62
N ALA A 9 -2.27 6.74 7.36
CA ALA A 9 -1.79 5.51 6.77
C ALA A 9 -2.90 4.80 5.98
N LEU A 10 -2.54 4.22 4.83
CA LEU A 10 -3.47 3.57 3.88
C LEU A 10 -4.32 2.46 4.53
N HIS A 11 -3.76 1.73 5.51
CA HIS A 11 -4.48 0.67 6.24
C HIS A 11 -5.75 1.16 6.95
N GLN A 12 -5.92 2.47 7.15
CA GLN A 12 -7.12 3.02 7.77
C GLN A 12 -8.33 3.03 6.82
N ILE A 13 -8.10 2.99 5.49
CA ILE A 13 -9.17 3.06 4.48
C ILE A 13 -9.16 1.88 3.48
N ALA A 14 -8.15 1.01 3.56
CA ALA A 14 -8.01 -0.14 2.68
C ALA A 14 -7.40 -1.34 3.40
N HIS A 15 -7.73 -2.54 2.93
CA HIS A 15 -7.03 -3.78 3.28
C HIS A 15 -6.22 -4.31 2.09
N GLY A 16 -5.30 -5.21 2.37
CA GLY A 16 -4.44 -5.76 1.33
C GLY A 16 -3.90 -7.13 1.69
N ARG A 17 -3.65 -7.92 0.65
CA ARG A 17 -3.02 -9.23 0.73
C ARG A 17 -1.92 -9.32 -0.31
N SER A 18 -0.93 -10.15 -0.02
CA SER A 18 0.14 -10.45 -0.94
C SER A 18 0.18 -11.92 -1.35
N GLY A 19 0.79 -12.17 -2.49
CA GLY A 19 1.08 -13.50 -3.00
C GLY A 19 2.40 -13.52 -3.76
N ASP A 20 3.05 -14.67 -3.79
CA ASP A 20 4.35 -14.86 -4.43
C ASP A 20 4.23 -15.74 -5.67
N LYS A 21 5.04 -15.43 -6.68
CA LYS A 21 5.27 -16.31 -7.83
C LYS A 21 6.73 -16.20 -8.29
N GLY A 22 7.55 -17.15 -7.85
CA GLY A 22 8.99 -17.10 -8.10
C GLY A 22 9.62 -15.93 -7.36
N ASN A 23 10.32 -15.05 -8.07
CA ASN A 23 10.88 -13.81 -7.49
C ASN A 23 9.90 -12.62 -7.54
N ARG A 24 8.65 -12.86 -7.92
CA ARG A 24 7.63 -11.80 -8.06
C ARG A 24 6.71 -11.78 -6.86
N LEU A 25 6.37 -10.58 -6.44
CA LEU A 25 5.34 -10.33 -5.43
C LEU A 25 4.13 -9.68 -6.11
N ASN A 26 2.94 -10.16 -5.80
CA ASN A 26 1.72 -9.41 -6.04
C ASN A 26 1.21 -8.82 -4.73
N VAL A 27 0.72 -7.58 -4.75
CA VAL A 27 0.06 -6.94 -3.61
C VAL A 27 -1.26 -6.35 -4.08
N ASN A 28 -2.37 -6.81 -3.50
CA ASN A 28 -3.65 -6.15 -3.69
C ASN A 28 -3.91 -5.12 -2.59
N VAL A 29 -4.61 -4.06 -2.96
CA VAL A 29 -5.11 -3.00 -2.08
C VAL A 29 -6.57 -2.79 -2.45
N ILE A 30 -7.47 -3.01 -1.52
CA ILE A 30 -8.92 -2.96 -1.72
C ILE A 30 -9.48 -1.95 -0.74
N ALA A 31 -10.19 -0.95 -1.26
CA ALA A 31 -10.82 0.07 -0.43
C ALA A 31 -11.92 -0.56 0.45
N TYR A 32 -12.02 -0.16 1.72
CA TYR A 32 -13.13 -0.60 2.57
C TYR A 32 -14.47 -0.05 2.10
N GLU A 33 -14.46 1.14 1.52
CA GLU A 33 -15.65 1.84 1.06
C GLU A 33 -15.44 2.39 -0.36
N PRO A 34 -16.47 2.35 -1.23
CA PRO A 34 -16.35 2.82 -2.61
C PRO A 34 -15.88 4.29 -2.75
N ARG A 35 -16.19 5.15 -1.77
CA ARG A 35 -15.77 6.55 -1.76
C ARG A 35 -14.26 6.76 -1.72
N HIS A 36 -13.51 5.77 -1.21
CA HIS A 36 -12.06 5.84 -1.12
C HIS A 36 -11.37 5.39 -2.43
N TRP A 37 -12.10 4.86 -3.40
CA TRP A 37 -11.53 4.42 -4.67
C TRP A 37 -10.76 5.51 -5.44
N PRO A 38 -11.27 6.74 -5.59
CA PRO A 38 -10.52 7.82 -6.24
C PRO A 38 -9.23 8.18 -5.49
N VAL A 39 -9.24 8.08 -4.15
CA VAL A 39 -8.06 8.32 -3.31
C VAL A 39 -6.99 7.26 -3.58
N LEU A 40 -7.37 5.98 -3.63
CA LEU A 40 -6.45 4.90 -3.97
C LEU A 40 -5.79 5.11 -5.34
N LEU A 41 -6.57 5.50 -6.35
CA LEU A 41 -6.07 5.76 -7.70
C LEU A 41 -5.02 6.89 -7.74
N ALA A 42 -5.27 7.96 -7.00
CA ALA A 42 -4.40 9.14 -6.95
C ALA A 42 -3.14 8.90 -6.10
N GLU A 43 -3.31 8.28 -4.94
CA GLU A 43 -2.26 8.21 -3.92
C GLU A 43 -1.42 6.93 -4.00
N VAL A 44 -1.98 5.80 -4.45
CA VAL A 44 -1.26 4.51 -4.48
C VAL A 44 -0.76 4.28 -5.91
N THR A 45 0.35 4.94 -6.24
CA THR A 45 0.96 4.89 -7.58
C THR A 45 2.08 3.86 -7.68
N THR A 46 2.44 3.49 -8.91
CA THR A 46 3.56 2.60 -9.19
C THR A 46 4.88 3.12 -8.62
N GLU A 47 5.12 4.42 -8.66
CA GLU A 47 6.36 5.07 -8.21
C GLU A 47 6.48 5.01 -6.68
N ARG A 48 5.39 5.27 -5.98
CA ARG A 48 5.35 5.23 -4.51
C ARG A 48 5.51 3.79 -4.01
N VAL A 49 4.86 2.83 -4.67
CA VAL A 49 5.06 1.41 -4.38
C VAL A 49 6.50 0.99 -4.69
N ALA A 50 7.07 1.37 -5.83
CA ALA A 50 8.48 1.06 -6.15
C ALA A 50 9.44 1.63 -5.09
N ALA A 51 9.22 2.85 -4.62
CA ALA A 51 10.04 3.48 -3.59
C ALA A 51 10.03 2.70 -2.27
N LEU A 52 8.87 2.18 -1.84
CA LEU A 52 8.77 1.35 -0.64
C LEU A 52 9.62 0.09 -0.72
N PHE A 53 9.68 -0.54 -1.90
CA PHE A 53 10.42 -1.77 -2.13
C PHE A 53 11.86 -1.57 -2.64
N ALA A 54 12.34 -0.33 -2.80
CA ALA A 54 13.65 -0.03 -3.36
C ALA A 54 14.80 -0.73 -2.60
N HIS A 55 14.67 -0.85 -1.28
CA HIS A 55 15.64 -1.55 -0.42
C HIS A 55 15.79 -3.05 -0.72
N ARG A 56 14.84 -3.64 -1.46
CA ARG A 56 14.82 -5.05 -1.88
C ARG A 56 15.31 -5.25 -3.32
N GLY A 57 15.71 -4.18 -4.01
CA GLY A 57 16.24 -4.25 -5.37
C GLY A 57 15.20 -4.44 -6.47
N VAL A 58 13.96 -3.98 -6.25
CA VAL A 58 12.88 -4.13 -7.24
C VAL A 58 13.20 -3.43 -8.55
N THR A 59 12.87 -4.09 -9.66
CA THR A 59 13.23 -3.62 -11.01
C THR A 59 12.06 -3.02 -11.76
N ARG A 60 10.84 -3.48 -11.48
CA ARG A 60 9.61 -3.00 -12.14
C ARG A 60 8.39 -3.19 -11.26
N VAL A 61 7.50 -2.21 -11.28
CA VAL A 61 6.18 -2.27 -10.65
C VAL A 61 5.11 -2.01 -11.72
N THR A 62 4.16 -2.92 -11.85
CA THR A 62 3.01 -2.77 -12.73
C THR A 62 1.74 -2.67 -11.88
N ARG A 63 0.91 -1.65 -12.13
CA ARG A 63 -0.38 -1.45 -11.47
C ARG A 63 -1.52 -1.91 -12.39
N TYR A 64 -2.43 -2.70 -11.84
CA TYR A 64 -3.67 -3.12 -12.46
C TYR A 64 -4.84 -2.58 -11.67
N GLU A 65 -5.77 -1.91 -12.35
CA GLU A 65 -6.95 -1.30 -11.75
C GLU A 65 -8.16 -2.21 -11.90
N LEU A 66 -8.90 -2.43 -10.81
CA LEU A 66 -10.10 -3.26 -10.77
C LEU A 66 -11.27 -2.40 -10.25
N PRO A 67 -11.84 -1.51 -11.09
CA PRO A 67 -12.81 -0.50 -10.64
C PRO A 67 -14.08 -1.10 -10.05
N ARG A 68 -14.52 -2.26 -10.55
CA ARG A 68 -15.70 -2.98 -10.02
C ARG A 68 -15.51 -3.54 -8.61
N LEU A 69 -14.26 -3.66 -8.16
CA LEU A 69 -13.90 -4.11 -6.82
C LEU A 69 -13.38 -2.98 -5.92
N GLY A 70 -13.22 -1.76 -6.45
CA GLY A 70 -12.53 -0.68 -5.75
C GLY A 70 -11.10 -1.08 -5.36
N ALA A 71 -10.41 -1.80 -6.24
CA ALA A 71 -9.15 -2.46 -5.92
C ALA A 71 -8.02 -2.13 -6.90
N LEU A 72 -6.80 -2.11 -6.38
CA LEU A 72 -5.55 -2.09 -7.12
C LEU A 72 -4.84 -3.42 -6.90
N ASN A 73 -4.20 -3.94 -7.94
CA ASN A 73 -3.25 -5.02 -7.82
C ASN A 73 -1.91 -4.59 -8.41
N PHE A 74 -0.87 -4.70 -7.62
CA PHE A 74 0.50 -4.44 -8.03
C PHE A 74 1.21 -5.76 -8.28
N VAL A 75 1.95 -5.83 -9.37
CA VAL A 75 2.95 -6.88 -9.62
C VAL A 75 4.32 -6.22 -9.52
N ILE A 76 5.12 -6.71 -8.60
CA ILE A 76 6.42 -6.17 -8.23
C ILE A 76 7.47 -7.22 -8.56
N GLU A 77 8.31 -6.91 -9.54
CA GLU A 77 9.38 -7.79 -10.01
C GLU A 77 10.58 -7.68 -9.07
N ASP A 78 11.20 -8.83 -8.82
CA ASP A 78 12.40 -8.99 -7.99
C ASP A 78 12.26 -8.57 -6.51
N ALA A 79 11.02 -8.48 -6.02
CA ALA A 79 10.72 -8.11 -4.63
C ALA A 79 11.08 -9.18 -3.59
N LEU A 80 11.39 -10.41 -4.01
CA LEU A 80 11.64 -11.53 -3.10
C LEU A 80 13.11 -11.97 -3.06
N GLU A 81 14.04 -11.11 -3.49
CA GLU A 81 15.50 -11.32 -3.35
C GLU A 81 15.98 -12.68 -3.89
N GLY A 82 15.44 -13.11 -5.03
CA GLY A 82 15.72 -14.41 -5.64
C GLY A 82 14.66 -15.48 -5.37
N GLY A 83 13.58 -15.12 -4.67
CA GLY A 83 12.43 -15.98 -4.38
C GLY A 83 12.66 -16.96 -3.24
N VAL A 84 11.66 -17.81 -2.99
CA VAL A 84 11.61 -18.72 -1.82
C VAL A 84 12.86 -19.59 -1.65
N ASN A 85 13.48 -20.02 -2.75
CA ASN A 85 14.61 -20.93 -2.72
C ASN A 85 15.96 -20.23 -2.50
N SER A 86 16.02 -18.90 -2.64
CA SER A 86 17.27 -18.14 -2.62
C SER A 86 17.28 -16.98 -1.62
N SER A 87 16.10 -16.55 -1.17
CA SER A 87 15.98 -15.44 -0.21
C SER A 87 16.54 -15.83 1.15
N LEU A 88 17.30 -14.91 1.75
CA LEU A 88 17.80 -15.02 3.12
C LEU A 88 16.87 -14.36 4.15
N GLY A 89 15.76 -13.76 3.68
CA GLY A 89 14.81 -13.06 4.53
C GLY A 89 13.91 -14.01 5.33
N VAL A 90 13.36 -13.52 6.45
CA VAL A 90 12.42 -14.29 7.28
C VAL A 90 11.08 -14.54 6.56
N ASP A 91 10.59 -13.54 5.83
CA ASP A 91 9.35 -13.62 5.05
C ASP A 91 9.63 -13.91 3.57
N THR A 92 10.15 -15.10 3.29
CA THR A 92 10.55 -15.53 1.93
C THR A 92 9.40 -15.55 0.93
N HIS A 93 8.17 -15.77 1.39
CA HIS A 93 6.95 -15.75 0.59
C HIS A 93 6.29 -14.36 0.52
N GLY A 94 6.83 -13.36 1.20
CA GLY A 94 6.34 -12.00 1.19
C GLY A 94 4.92 -11.82 1.75
N LYS A 95 4.46 -12.66 2.68
CA LYS A 95 3.09 -12.63 3.23
C LYS A 95 2.81 -11.38 4.06
N CYS A 96 3.83 -10.81 4.68
CA CYS A 96 3.74 -9.59 5.46
C CYS A 96 3.95 -8.33 4.60
N LEU A 97 4.52 -8.48 3.39
CA LEU A 97 4.89 -7.35 2.52
C LEU A 97 3.70 -6.53 2.01
N SER A 98 2.46 -7.03 2.09
CA SER A 98 1.28 -6.19 1.84
C SER A 98 1.22 -5.01 2.82
N TYR A 99 1.67 -5.19 4.06
CA TYR A 99 1.63 -4.14 5.07
C TYR A 99 2.64 -3.03 4.82
N LEU A 100 3.69 -3.30 4.03
CA LEU A 100 4.60 -2.25 3.56
C LEU A 100 3.86 -1.24 2.68
N VAL A 101 2.95 -1.72 1.82
CA VAL A 101 2.08 -0.85 1.01
C VAL A 101 0.98 -0.22 1.87
N LEU A 102 0.37 -0.98 2.79
CA LEU A 102 -0.69 -0.46 3.67
C LEU A 102 -0.18 0.57 4.69
N GLY A 103 1.12 0.59 4.97
CA GLY A 103 1.78 1.63 5.75
C GLY A 103 2.04 2.93 5.00
N LEU A 104 1.71 3.02 3.70
CA LEU A 104 1.87 4.24 2.91
C LEU A 104 1.01 5.37 3.49
N GLU A 105 1.65 6.48 3.85
CA GLU A 105 0.96 7.71 4.26
C GLU A 105 0.31 8.39 3.05
N ILE A 106 -1.00 8.58 3.06
CA ILE A 106 -1.79 9.12 1.95
C ILE A 106 -2.56 10.37 2.38
N LEU A 107 -2.87 11.24 1.42
CA LEU A 107 -3.78 12.37 1.63
C LEU A 107 -5.22 11.97 1.30
N VAL A 108 -6.12 12.18 2.26
CA VAL A 108 -7.55 11.87 2.13
C VAL A 108 -8.35 13.14 2.37
N PRO A 109 -9.29 13.52 1.49
CA PRO A 109 -10.21 14.62 1.75
C PRO A 109 -10.97 14.43 3.07
N ASN A 110 -11.18 15.50 3.82
CA ASN A 110 -11.99 15.47 5.04
C ASN A 110 -13.46 15.32 4.69
N GLU A 111 -14.19 14.56 5.50
CA GLU A 111 -15.64 14.45 5.34
C GLU A 111 -16.34 15.74 5.83
N PRO A 112 -17.45 16.16 5.18
CA PRO A 112 -18.22 17.30 5.64
C PRO A 112 -18.72 17.08 7.09
N GLY A 113 -18.27 17.92 8.02
CA GLY A 113 -18.64 17.85 9.44
C GLY A 113 -17.72 16.97 10.30
N GLU A 114 -16.68 16.37 9.74
CA GLU A 114 -15.67 15.64 10.50
C GLU A 114 -14.69 16.65 11.13
N THR A 115 -14.69 16.74 12.46
CA THR A 115 -13.62 17.45 13.16
C THR A 115 -12.34 16.63 12.98
N PRO A 116 -11.20 17.22 12.57
CA PRO A 116 -9.96 16.47 12.44
C PRO A 116 -9.65 15.79 13.78
N LEU A 117 -9.81 14.47 13.85
CA LEU A 117 -9.38 13.72 15.01
C LEU A 117 -7.87 13.93 15.11
N ALA A 118 -7.42 14.47 16.24
CA ALA A 118 -6.00 14.56 16.54
C ALA A 118 -5.41 13.16 16.33
N SER A 119 -4.38 13.07 15.48
CA SER A 119 -3.70 11.81 15.21
C SER A 119 -3.37 11.16 16.57
N PRO A 120 -3.75 9.89 16.82
CA PRO A 120 -3.34 9.22 18.03
C PRO A 120 -1.81 9.17 17.96
N VAL A 121 -1.17 10.10 18.66
CA VAL A 121 0.27 10.07 18.89
C VAL A 121 0.49 8.75 19.57
N LEU A 122 1.05 7.77 18.86
CA LEU A 122 1.65 6.62 19.49
C LEU A 122 2.64 7.20 20.49
N GLN A 123 2.30 7.15 21.78
CA GLN A 123 3.20 7.51 22.85
C GLN A 123 4.40 6.58 22.69
N THR A 124 5.44 7.10 22.05
CA THR A 124 6.72 6.43 21.98
C THR A 124 7.22 6.40 23.42
N ALA A 125 7.25 5.20 24.00
CA ALA A 125 7.90 4.98 25.28
C ALA A 125 9.36 5.43 25.11
N ARG A 126 9.73 6.49 25.83
CA ARG A 126 11.11 6.95 25.96
C ARG A 126 11.86 6.06 26.92
#